data_AF-A0A1J3F7V9-F1
#
_entry.id   AF-A0A1J3F7V9-F1
#
_cell.length_a   1.000
_cell.length_b   1.000
_cell.length_c   1.000
_cell.angle_alpha   90.00
_cell.angle_beta   90.00
_cell.angle_gamma   90.00
#
_symmetry.space_group_name_H-M   'P 1'
#
loop_
_entity.id
_entity.type
_entity.pdbx_description
1 polymer ?
#
loop_
_entity_poly.entity_id
_entity_poly.type
_entity_poly.pdbx_seq_one_letter_code
_entity_poly.pdbx_strand_id
1 'polypeptide(L)'
;FKDSPNGNVSSFSTTFVFAFIPQLRMLSGFGMAFVVAPKASLPYATASQYIGLFNVTNNGSDTNVFAIELDTVSNFEFSDMDDDHVGIDINNLISINSSRAGYW
;
A
#
# COMPACT_ATOMS: atom_id res chain seq x y z
N PHE A 1 -1.91 -15.77 6.71
CA PHE A 1 -2.51 -15.63 8.06
C PHE A 1 -2.18 -16.86 8.89
N LYS A 2 -1.72 -16.70 10.13
CA LYS A 2 -1.50 -17.82 11.04
C LYS A 2 -2.18 -17.51 12.38
N ASP A 3 -2.87 -18.49 12.93
CA ASP A 3 -3.54 -18.34 14.24
C ASP A 3 -2.57 -18.56 15.42
N SER A 4 -1.35 -19.02 15.14
CA SER A 4 -0.28 -19.19 16.13
C SER A 4 1.11 -19.08 15.47
N PRO A 5 2.18 -18.80 16.24
CA PRO A 5 3.54 -18.60 15.71
C PRO A 5 4.06 -19.76 14.83
N ASN A 6 3.64 -20.99 15.14
CA ASN A 6 4.01 -22.21 14.41
C ASN A 6 2.85 -22.83 13.62
N GLY A 7 1.74 -22.10 13.47
CA GLY A 7 0.58 -22.55 12.71
C GLY A 7 0.83 -22.54 11.19
N ASN A 8 -0.02 -23.26 10.46
CA ASN A 8 -0.04 -23.20 9.01
C ASN A 8 -0.48 -21.83 8.52
N VAL A 9 0.10 -21.38 7.41
CA VAL A 9 -0.36 -20.17 6.72
C VAL A 9 -1.65 -20.51 5.97
N SER A 10 -2.70 -19.73 6.22
CA SER A 10 -3.90 -19.74 5.39
C SER A 10 -3.66 -18.97 4.09
N SER A 11 -4.02 -19.60 2.97
CA SER A 11 -4.08 -18.98 1.65
C SER A 11 -5.32 -18.09 1.51
N PHE A 12 -5.23 -17.08 0.66
CA PHE A 12 -6.36 -16.24 0.30
C PHE A 12 -6.26 -15.82 -1.17
N SER A 13 -7.38 -15.40 -1.73
CA SER A 13 -7.47 -14.72 -3.03
C SER A 13 -8.49 -13.61 -2.90
N THR A 14 -8.22 -12.46 -3.51
CA THR A 14 -9.16 -11.34 -3.58
C THR A 14 -9.22 -10.82 -5.00
N THR A 15 -10.36 -10.26 -5.37
CA THR A 15 -10.55 -9.59 -6.66
C THR A 15 -11.51 -8.43 -6.42
N PHE A 16 -11.11 -7.25 -6.88
CA PHE A 16 -11.89 -6.04 -6.76
C PHE A 16 -11.75 -5.24 -8.05
N VAL A 17 -12.77 -4.43 -8.34
CA VAL A 17 -12.79 -3.50 -9.47
C VAL A 17 -12.94 -2.10 -8.90
N PHE A 18 -12.07 -1.20 -9.32
CA PHE A 18 -12.04 0.19 -8.86
C PHE A 18 -11.78 1.12 -10.06
N ALA A 19 -12.03 2.41 -9.85
CA ALA A 19 -11.68 3.45 -10.82
C ALA A 19 -11.28 4.72 -10.07
N PHE A 20 -10.16 5.31 -10.46
CA PHE A 20 -9.80 6.65 -10.03
C PHE A 20 -10.46 7.68 -10.95
N ILE A 21 -11.33 8.52 -10.39
CA ILE A 21 -12.01 9.60 -11.13
C ILE A 21 -11.49 10.94 -10.60
N PRO A 22 -10.51 11.56 -11.27
CA PRO A 22 -9.94 12.82 -10.79
C PRO A 22 -10.95 13.95 -10.94
N GLN A 23 -11.11 14.78 -9.91
CA GLN A 23 -11.96 15.97 -9.97
C GLN A 23 -11.40 17.04 -10.91
N LEU A 24 -10.06 17.12 -10.99
CA LEU A 24 -9.32 17.97 -11.92
C LEU A 24 -8.35 17.08 -12.68
N ARG A 25 -8.39 17.09 -14.02
CA ARG A 25 -7.63 16.15 -14.88
C ARG A 25 -6.12 16.15 -14.66
N MET A 26 -5.58 17.19 -14.03
CA MET A 26 -4.14 17.33 -13.75
C MET A 26 -3.76 16.98 -12.31
N LEU A 27 -4.73 16.59 -11.47
CA LEU A 27 -4.48 16.17 -10.10
C LEU A 27 -4.82 14.68 -9.98
N SER A 28 -3.83 13.89 -9.59
CA SER A 28 -4.08 12.53 -9.10
C SER A 28 -4.32 12.56 -7.59
N GLY A 29 -5.01 11.53 -7.10
CA GLY A 29 -4.90 11.16 -5.68
C GLY A 29 -3.54 10.51 -5.42
N PHE A 30 -3.24 10.18 -4.17
CA PHE A 30 -2.01 9.43 -3.84
C PHE A 30 -2.18 7.91 -3.99
N GLY A 31 -3.29 7.45 -4.57
CA GLY A 31 -3.54 6.02 -4.76
C GLY A 31 -4.46 5.37 -3.72
N MET A 32 -4.42 4.04 -3.66
CA MET A 32 -5.17 3.21 -2.71
C MET A 32 -4.40 1.93 -2.38
N ALA A 33 -4.78 1.23 -1.30
CA ALA A 33 -4.13 -0.03 -0.95
C ALA A 33 -5.14 -1.11 -0.52
N PHE A 34 -4.86 -2.36 -0.90
CA PHE A 34 -5.43 -3.53 -0.23
C PHE A 34 -4.56 -3.88 0.97
N VAL A 35 -5.16 -3.95 2.17
CA VAL A 35 -4.40 -4.04 3.43
C VAL A 35 -4.75 -5.29 4.21
N VAL A 36 -3.71 -5.95 4.71
CA VAL A 36 -3.79 -6.97 5.74
C VAL A 36 -3.07 -6.45 6.98
N ALA A 37 -3.79 -6.32 8.09
CA ALA A 37 -3.26 -5.80 9.34
C ALA A 37 -3.79 -6.58 10.56
N PRO A 38 -3.12 -6.51 11.72
CA PRO A 38 -3.56 -7.21 12.94
C PRO A 38 -4.85 -6.65 13.53
N LYS A 39 -5.17 -5.40 13.20
CA LYS A 39 -6.37 -4.68 13.66
C LYS A 39 -6.98 -3.93 12.49
N ALA A 40 -8.30 -3.73 12.55
CA ALA A 40 -9.01 -2.93 11.56
C ALA A 40 -8.63 -1.44 11.58
N SER A 41 -8.11 -0.94 12.72
CA SER A 41 -7.65 0.43 12.84
C SER A 41 -6.13 0.54 12.69
N LEU A 42 -5.71 1.56 11.93
CA LEU A 42 -4.32 1.98 11.77
C LEU A 42 -4.16 3.36 12.44
N PRO A 43 -3.86 3.43 13.75
CA PRO A 43 -3.93 4.67 14.52
C PRO A 43 -2.91 5.75 14.11
N TYR A 44 -1.89 5.37 13.34
CA TYR A 44 -0.85 6.26 12.84
C TYR A 44 -0.98 6.53 11.34
N ALA A 45 -2.05 6.05 10.70
CA ALA A 45 -2.30 6.30 9.29
C ALA A 45 -2.48 7.79 9.02
N THR A 46 -1.71 8.31 8.08
CA THR A 46 -1.86 9.67 7.54
C THR A 46 -2.24 9.61 6.07
N ALA A 47 -3.00 10.59 5.62
CA ALA A 47 -3.38 10.74 4.22
C ALA A 47 -2.17 11.19 3.37
N SER A 48 -2.45 11.50 2.10
CA SER A 48 -1.44 11.91 1.11
C SER A 48 -0.46 10.79 0.81
N GLN A 49 0.85 11.07 0.78
CA GLN A 49 1.88 10.13 0.34
C GLN A 49 1.94 8.84 1.18
N TYR A 50 1.35 8.84 2.38
CA TYR A 50 1.33 7.65 3.22
C TYR A 50 0.14 6.70 2.94
N ILE A 51 -0.72 7.04 1.97
CA ILE A 51 -1.88 6.25 1.47
C ILE A 51 -2.78 5.71 2.60
N GLY A 52 -2.79 6.37 3.77
CA GLY A 52 -3.56 5.91 4.93
C GLY A 52 -3.02 4.65 5.60
N LEU A 53 -1.73 4.32 5.44
CA LEU A 53 -1.09 3.15 6.05
C LEU A 53 -0.23 3.51 7.26
N PHE A 54 0.61 4.53 7.10
CA PHE A 54 1.64 4.92 8.08
C PHE A 54 1.71 6.44 8.25
N ASN A 55 2.72 6.89 8.98
CA ASN A 55 3.22 8.26 9.01
C ASN A 55 4.74 8.25 9.20
N VAL A 56 5.32 9.45 9.29
CA VAL A 56 6.76 9.66 9.49
C VAL A 56 7.34 8.96 10.73
N THR A 57 6.53 8.64 11.73
CA THR A 57 6.99 8.03 12.99
C THR A 57 6.95 6.50 12.98
N ASN A 58 6.13 5.86 12.14
CA ASN A 58 5.97 4.41 12.14
C ASN A 58 6.21 3.74 10.78
N ASN A 59 6.48 4.51 9.72
CA ASN A 59 6.92 3.96 8.43
C ASN A 59 8.26 3.23 8.61
N GLY A 60 8.29 1.92 8.39
CA GLY A 60 9.44 1.05 8.64
C GLY A 60 9.50 0.43 10.04
N SER A 61 8.51 0.66 10.91
CA SER A 61 8.42 0.00 12.22
C SER A 61 7.66 -1.34 12.14
N ASP A 62 7.88 -2.25 13.09
CA ASP A 62 7.22 -3.57 13.16
C ASP A 62 5.70 -3.46 13.46
N THR A 63 4.93 -3.05 12.45
CA THR A 63 3.47 -2.83 12.53
C THR A 63 2.66 -4.07 12.15
N ASN A 64 3.32 -5.06 11.52
CA ASN A 64 2.72 -6.25 10.92
C ASN A 64 1.65 -5.93 9.87
N VAL A 65 1.88 -4.84 9.11
CA VAL A 65 1.03 -4.41 8.01
C VAL A 65 1.64 -4.93 6.70
N PHE A 66 0.82 -5.63 5.94
CA PHE A 66 1.07 -5.97 4.55
C PHE A 66 0.10 -5.17 3.68
N ALA A 67 0.61 -4.57 2.61
CA ALA A 67 -0.24 -3.90 1.63
C ALA A 67 0.15 -4.24 0.20
N ILE A 68 -0.85 -4.22 -0.66
CA ILE A 68 -0.66 -4.05 -2.10
C ILE A 68 -1.13 -2.64 -2.43
N GLU A 69 -0.19 -1.75 -2.73
CA GLU A 69 -0.49 -0.37 -3.09
C GLU A 69 -0.72 -0.24 -4.61
N LEU A 70 -1.57 0.72 -4.94
CA LEU A 70 -1.87 1.19 -6.28
C LEU A 70 -1.55 2.68 -6.25
N ASP A 71 -0.28 3.01 -6.40
CA ASP A 71 0.24 4.37 -6.26
C ASP A 71 0.18 5.09 -7.62
N THR A 72 -0.23 6.35 -7.57
CA THR A 72 -0.40 7.21 -8.73
C THR A 72 0.37 8.54 -8.60
N VAL A 73 1.34 8.59 -7.68
CA VAL A 73 2.25 9.71 -7.46
C VAL A 73 3.65 9.15 -7.23
N SER A 74 4.67 9.78 -7.81
CA SER A 74 6.05 9.41 -7.50
C SER A 74 6.56 10.19 -6.28
N ASN A 75 6.83 9.48 -5.19
CA ASN A 75 7.41 9.98 -3.96
C ASN A 75 8.88 9.54 -3.84
N PHE A 76 9.80 10.50 -3.99
CA PHE A 76 11.25 10.25 -3.92
C PHE A 76 11.67 9.66 -2.57
N GLU A 77 11.00 10.05 -1.48
CA GLU A 77 11.24 9.53 -0.14
C GLU A 77 10.94 8.03 0.02
N PHE A 78 10.10 7.46 -0.85
CA PHE A 78 9.73 6.04 -0.85
C PHE A 78 10.41 5.23 -1.98
N SER A 79 11.28 5.89 -2.75
CA SER A 79 12.04 5.28 -3.85
C SER A 79 11.15 4.73 -4.96
N ASP A 80 10.03 5.40 -5.22
CA ASP A 80 9.07 4.99 -6.24
C ASP A 80 9.69 4.98 -7.63
N MET A 81 9.29 3.99 -8.42
CA MET A 81 9.87 3.79 -9.75
C MET A 81 9.36 4.78 -10.80
N ASP A 82 8.12 5.24 -10.64
CA ASP A 82 7.43 6.22 -11.48
C ASP A 82 6.13 6.70 -10.77
N ASP A 83 5.29 7.43 -11.51
CA ASP A 83 4.05 8.05 -11.04
C ASP A 83 2.81 7.17 -11.22
N ASP A 84 2.95 5.88 -11.57
CA ASP A 84 1.82 4.96 -11.74
C ASP A 84 2.29 3.49 -11.62
N HIS A 85 2.28 2.95 -10.41
CA HIS A 85 2.79 1.61 -10.14
C HIS A 85 1.97 0.82 -9.12
N VAL A 86 2.15 -0.49 -9.16
CA VAL A 86 1.69 -1.42 -8.13
C VAL A 86 2.88 -1.80 -7.27
N GLY A 87 2.71 -1.71 -5.96
CA GLY A 87 3.74 -2.01 -4.97
C GLY A 87 3.35 -3.13 -4.01
N ILE A 88 4.36 -3.79 -3.44
CA ILE A 88 4.21 -4.78 -2.36
C ILE A 88 4.91 -4.22 -1.13
N ASP A 89 4.12 -3.91 -0.10
CA ASP A 89 4.60 -3.26 1.11
C ASP A 89 4.57 -4.19 2.30
N ILE A 90 5.65 -4.15 3.07
CA ILE A 90 5.74 -4.83 4.36
C ILE A 90 6.27 -3.82 5.37
N ASN A 91 5.36 -3.34 6.24
CA ASN A 91 5.65 -2.38 7.32
C ASN A 91 6.24 -1.03 6.86
N ASN A 92 6.40 -0.79 5.56
CA ASN A 92 7.06 0.36 4.97
C ASN A 92 6.50 0.61 3.57
N LEU A 93 6.39 1.88 3.17
CA LEU A 93 6.02 2.31 1.80
C LEU A 93 7.17 2.19 0.80
N ILE A 94 8.40 1.93 1.25
CA ILE A 94 9.44 1.46 0.33
C ILE A 94 9.09 0.02 -0.04
N SER A 95 8.40 -0.12 -1.18
CA SER A 95 7.97 -1.38 -1.77
C SER A 95 9.12 -2.39 -1.86
N ILE A 96 8.90 -3.63 -1.41
CA ILE A 96 9.89 -4.72 -1.57
C ILE A 96 9.97 -5.23 -3.01
N ASN A 97 8.93 -4.96 -3.80
CA ASN A 97 8.86 -5.21 -5.23
C ASN A 97 7.77 -4.32 -5.82
N SER A 98 7.99 -3.79 -7.02
CA SER A 98 7.03 -2.93 -7.70
C SER A 98 7.04 -3.16 -9.21
N SER A 99 5.95 -2.79 -9.87
CA SER A 99 5.80 -2.87 -11.31
C SER A 99 4.95 -1.73 -11.84
N ARG A 100 5.29 -1.22 -13.02
CA ARG A 100 4.54 -0.17 -13.69
C ARG A 100 3.12 -0.62 -13.98
N ALA A 101 2.16 0.28 -13.77
CA ALA A 101 0.84 0.08 -14.31
C ALA A 101 0.89 0.03 -15.84
N GLY A 102 0.11 -0.86 -16.43
CA GLY A 102 0.12 -1.06 -17.88
C GLY A 102 -0.85 -2.13 -18.32
N TYR A 103 -1.21 -2.06 -19.60
CA TYR A 103 -1.89 -3.14 -20.30
C TYR A 103 -0.82 -3.99 -20.98
N TRP A 104 -0.74 -5.28 -20.62
CA TRP A 104 0.25 -6.22 -21.10
C TRP A 104 -0.40 -7.35 -21.89
#